data_AF-A0A2V8NEW9-F1
#
_entry.id   AF-A0A2V8NEW9-F1
#
_cell.length_a   1.000
_cell.length_b   1.000
_cell.length_c   1.000
_cell.angle_alpha   90.00
_cell.angle_beta   90.00
_cell.angle_gamma   90.00
#
_symmetry.space_group_name_H-M   'P 1'
#
loop_
_entity.id
_entity.type
_entity.pdbx_description
1 polymer ?
#
loop_
_entity_poly.entity_id
_entity_poly.type
_entity_poly.pdbx_seq_one_letter_code
_entity_poly.pdbx_strand_id
1 'polypeptide(L)'
;MQMEVCGVDSNTNPNPSTSSVVDTPDREVPSGTAPPARLAESAAKTTPTPTVAKGIARPVAAKATGATLESAPDSPVNKMRRRIVWAAIAGFLTTCFLMFMRFFLPRSIFEPATKFRIGFPDDYSIGVDTKWQQQYRIWVDKTPERLFVIFARCTHLGCTPDWKASENKFKCPCHGSGYDSEGINFEGPAPRPMDRAFVEKDAEGQIVVDTGRLFRWPKGEKSEFDNPGAYIQL
;
A
#
# COMPACT_ATOMS: atom_id res chain seq x y z
N MET A 1 25.28 -62.85 -47.05
CA MET A 1 24.36 -61.68 -47.05
C MET A 1 24.82 -60.76 -45.93
N GLN A 2 25.78 -59.84 -46.15
CA GLN A 2 25.60 -58.46 -46.67
C GLN A 2 24.51 -57.72 -45.86
N MET A 3 24.80 -56.73 -45.01
CA MET A 3 25.48 -55.41 -45.14
C MET A 3 24.45 -54.26 -45.16
N GLU A 4 24.88 -53.11 -44.60
CA GLU A 4 24.32 -51.74 -44.65
C GLU A 4 23.19 -51.37 -43.65
N VAL A 5 23.34 -50.45 -42.68
CA VAL A 5 24.00 -49.13 -42.49
C VAL A 5 23.10 -47.93 -42.90
N CYS A 6 23.09 -46.90 -42.03
CA CYS A 6 22.60 -45.51 -42.17
C CYS A 6 21.07 -45.27 -42.21
N GLY A 7 20.53 -44.17 -41.65
CA GLY A 7 21.15 -42.94 -41.18
C GLY A 7 20.18 -42.03 -40.41
N VAL A 8 20.78 -41.03 -39.78
CA VAL A 8 20.18 -39.85 -39.13
C VAL A 8 19.65 -38.89 -40.21
N ASP A 9 18.46 -38.30 -39.99
CA ASP A 9 18.03 -36.99 -40.51
C ASP A 9 16.88 -36.50 -39.61
N SER A 10 17.08 -35.52 -38.73
CA SER A 10 17.05 -34.07 -38.95
C SER A 10 15.64 -33.50 -39.23
N ASN A 11 15.23 -32.57 -38.34
CA ASN A 11 14.30 -31.47 -38.61
C ASN A 11 12.82 -31.84 -38.90
N THR A 12 11.76 -31.16 -38.44
CA THR A 12 11.61 -29.83 -37.87
C THR A 12 10.23 -29.78 -37.22
N ASN A 13 10.12 -29.11 -36.08
CA ASN A 13 8.88 -28.72 -35.42
C ASN A 13 8.30 -27.48 -36.13
N PRO A 14 7.03 -27.47 -36.57
CA PRO A 14 6.32 -26.23 -36.85
C PRO A 14 5.30 -25.97 -35.74
N ASN A 15 5.63 -25.01 -34.88
CA ASN A 15 4.69 -24.27 -34.06
C ASN A 15 4.01 -23.19 -34.92
N PRO A 16 2.67 -23.15 -35.02
CA PRO A 16 1.99 -21.94 -35.42
C PRO A 16 1.38 -21.26 -34.18
N SER A 17 2.11 -20.27 -33.67
CA SER A 17 1.57 -19.19 -32.84
C SER A 17 0.43 -18.51 -33.59
N THR A 18 -0.81 -18.70 -33.12
CA THR A 18 -1.96 -17.91 -33.57
C THR A 18 -2.46 -17.05 -32.41
N SER A 19 -1.96 -15.82 -32.41
CA SER A 19 -2.51 -14.68 -31.67
C SER A 19 -3.86 -14.31 -32.27
N SER A 20 -4.95 -14.51 -31.54
CA SER A 20 -6.25 -13.91 -31.87
C SER A 20 -6.29 -12.49 -31.29
N VAL A 21 -5.76 -11.55 -32.07
CA VAL A 21 -5.98 -10.12 -31.91
C VAL A 21 -7.42 -9.84 -32.37
N VAL A 22 -8.22 -9.25 -31.48
CA VAL A 22 -9.54 -8.72 -31.80
C VAL A 22 -9.32 -7.40 -32.52
N ASP A 23 -9.73 -7.38 -33.78
CA ASP A 23 -9.63 -6.26 -34.72
C ASP A 23 -10.70 -5.20 -34.39
N THR A 24 -10.29 -3.95 -34.20
CA THR A 24 -11.17 -2.78 -34.05
C THR A 24 -10.85 -1.86 -35.23
N PRO A 25 -11.83 -1.42 -36.03
CA PRO A 25 -11.52 -0.64 -37.22
C PRO A 25 -11.08 0.79 -36.85
N ASP A 26 -9.95 1.17 -37.43
CA ASP A 26 -9.32 2.48 -37.32
C ASP A 26 -10.24 3.62 -37.82
N ARG A 27 -10.28 4.69 -37.02
CA ARG A 27 -10.93 5.96 -37.38
C ARG A 27 -9.94 6.80 -38.19
N GLU A 28 -10.11 6.75 -39.50
CA GLU A 28 -9.35 7.54 -40.47
C GLU A 28 -9.66 9.04 -40.36
N VAL A 29 -8.62 9.87 -40.31
CA VAL A 29 -8.67 11.33 -40.24
C VAL A 29 -8.52 11.90 -41.66
N PRO A 30 -9.50 12.64 -42.20
CA PRO A 30 -9.28 13.38 -43.43
C PRO A 30 -8.82 14.82 -43.14
N SER A 31 -7.65 15.12 -43.69
CA SER A 31 -7.14 16.46 -44.00
C SER A 31 -7.95 17.07 -45.15
N GLY A 32 -8.39 18.32 -45.04
CA GLY A 32 -8.87 19.07 -46.20
C GLY A 32 -9.76 20.31 -45.95
N THR A 33 -9.21 21.46 -46.31
CA THR A 33 -9.87 22.59 -47.02
C THR A 33 -10.48 23.74 -46.20
N ALA A 34 -9.92 24.93 -46.46
CA ALA A 34 -10.33 26.23 -45.93
C ALA A 34 -11.67 26.73 -46.50
N PRO A 35 -12.45 27.54 -45.75
CA PRO A 35 -13.55 28.34 -46.30
C PRO A 35 -13.12 29.77 -46.68
N PRO A 36 -13.87 30.45 -47.56
CA PRO A 36 -13.46 31.66 -48.25
C PRO A 36 -13.65 32.95 -47.44
N ALA A 37 -12.86 33.95 -47.85
CA ALA A 37 -12.91 35.34 -47.41
C ALA A 37 -14.33 35.94 -47.48
N ARG A 38 -14.73 36.62 -46.41
CA ARG A 38 -15.72 37.71 -46.49
C ARG A 38 -15.03 39.04 -46.28
N LEU A 39 -15.31 39.90 -47.25
CA LEU A 39 -14.83 41.24 -47.44
C LEU A 39 -15.15 42.15 -46.25
N ALA A 40 -14.22 43.06 -46.01
CA ALA A 40 -14.43 44.26 -45.23
C ALA A 40 -15.53 45.13 -45.86
N GLU A 41 -16.40 45.69 -45.03
CA GLU A 41 -17.03 46.97 -45.34
C GLU A 41 -16.97 47.86 -44.10
N SER A 42 -16.20 48.93 -44.26
CA SER A 42 -16.10 50.07 -43.37
C SER A 42 -17.29 51.00 -43.65
N ALA A 43 -17.96 51.48 -42.61
CA ALA A 43 -18.70 52.74 -42.68
C ALA A 43 -18.49 53.53 -41.40
N ALA A 44 -17.68 54.57 -41.55
CA ALA A 44 -17.36 55.60 -40.59
C ALA A 44 -18.60 56.40 -40.14
N LYS A 45 -18.56 56.91 -38.91
CA LYS A 45 -19.11 58.24 -38.60
C LYS A 45 -18.30 58.95 -37.50
N THR A 46 -17.30 59.69 -37.97
CA THR A 46 -16.98 61.08 -37.61
C THR A 46 -16.56 61.43 -36.16
N THR A 47 -15.24 61.52 -35.95
CA THR A 47 -14.37 62.62 -35.42
C THR A 47 -15.10 63.91 -34.94
N PRO A 48 -14.66 64.68 -33.90
CA PRO A 48 -13.25 65.06 -33.74
C PRO A 48 -12.65 65.24 -32.32
N THR A 49 -11.35 64.91 -32.21
CA THR A 49 -10.35 65.47 -31.29
C THR A 49 -10.01 66.92 -31.74
N PRO A 50 -9.38 67.83 -30.96
CA PRO A 50 -8.53 67.60 -29.78
C PRO A 50 -8.67 68.64 -28.65
N THR A 51 -7.97 68.44 -27.52
CA THR A 51 -7.01 69.42 -26.96
C THR A 51 -6.23 68.78 -25.81
N VAL A 52 -4.92 68.71 -26.01
CA VAL A 52 -3.89 68.49 -25.00
C VAL A 52 -3.74 69.77 -24.18
N ALA A 53 -3.69 69.68 -22.84
CA ALA A 53 -2.55 70.20 -22.07
C ALA A 53 -2.74 70.14 -20.54
N LYS A 54 -1.61 69.82 -19.92
CA LYS A 54 -1.05 70.40 -18.69
C LYS A 54 -1.29 69.65 -17.39
N GLY A 55 -0.19 69.07 -16.91
CA GLY A 55 -0.08 68.36 -15.64
C GLY A 55 -0.36 69.23 -14.43
N ILE A 56 -0.74 68.56 -13.35
CA ILE A 56 -0.85 69.13 -12.02
C ILE A 56 -0.01 68.26 -11.10
N ALA A 57 0.84 68.95 -10.34
CA ALA A 57 1.85 68.42 -9.45
C ALA A 57 1.30 67.48 -8.38
N ARG A 58 2.14 66.52 -7.99
CA ARG A 58 1.97 65.69 -6.79
C ARG A 58 2.05 66.59 -5.55
N PRO A 59 1.08 66.58 -4.63
CA PRO A 59 1.18 67.39 -3.43
C PRO A 59 2.22 66.77 -2.47
N VAL A 60 3.05 67.66 -1.94
CA VAL A 60 4.11 67.42 -0.96
C VAL A 60 3.49 66.91 0.34
N ALA A 61 4.12 65.89 0.93
CA ALA A 61 3.71 65.29 2.19
C ALA A 61 3.71 66.32 3.32
N ALA A 62 2.51 66.65 3.83
CA ALA A 62 2.36 67.30 5.12
C ALA A 62 2.43 66.21 6.21
N LYS A 63 3.37 66.39 7.15
CA LYS A 63 3.53 65.55 8.34
C LYS A 63 2.28 65.70 9.21
N ALA A 64 1.38 64.72 9.15
CA ALA A 64 0.25 64.65 10.05
C ALA A 64 0.75 64.28 11.46
N THR A 65 0.68 65.25 12.36
CA THR A 65 0.70 65.01 13.80
C THR A 65 -0.45 64.06 14.12
N GLY A 66 -0.15 62.98 14.87
CA GLY A 66 -1.12 61.96 15.22
C GLY A 66 -2.28 62.54 16.02
N ALA A 67 -3.38 62.83 15.33
CA ALA A 67 -4.67 63.03 15.94
C ALA A 67 -5.27 61.64 16.16
N THR A 68 -5.37 61.23 17.42
CA THR A 68 -6.21 60.10 17.80
C THR A 68 -7.65 60.50 17.48
N LEU A 69 -8.15 60.05 16.34
CA LEU A 69 -9.56 60.23 15.98
C LEU A 69 -10.38 59.31 16.89
N GLU A 70 -10.92 59.88 17.97
CA GLU A 70 -11.91 59.21 18.80
C GLU A 70 -13.08 58.79 17.90
N SER A 71 -13.23 57.48 17.72
CA SER A 71 -14.22 56.93 16.79
C SER A 71 -15.62 57.04 17.41
N ALA A 72 -16.60 57.48 16.62
CA ALA A 72 -17.99 57.62 17.08
C ALA A 72 -18.51 56.32 17.73
N PRO A 73 -19.39 56.41 18.74
CA PRO A 73 -19.84 55.23 19.50
C PRO A 73 -20.53 54.22 18.57
N ASP A 74 -20.02 52.99 18.57
CA ASP A 74 -20.50 51.91 17.72
C ASP A 74 -22.01 51.68 17.84
N SER A 75 -22.69 51.62 16.70
CA SER A 75 -24.11 51.31 16.62
C SER A 75 -24.41 49.90 17.21
N PRO A 76 -25.59 49.68 17.80
CA PRO A 76 -25.96 48.37 18.36
C PRO A 76 -25.89 47.26 17.30
N VAL A 77 -26.18 47.57 16.03
CA VAL A 77 -26.08 46.64 14.90
C VAL A 77 -24.62 46.27 14.60
N ASN A 78 -23.69 47.23 14.62
CA ASN A 78 -22.27 46.95 14.40
C ASN A 78 -21.66 46.12 15.54
N LYS A 79 -22.08 46.39 16.79
CA LYS A 79 -21.71 45.56 17.95
C LYS A 79 -22.21 44.13 17.80
N MET A 80 -23.45 43.95 17.36
CA MET A 80 -24.03 42.63 17.12
C MET A 80 -23.31 41.88 15.99
N ARG A 81 -23.05 42.52 14.85
CA ARG A 81 -22.30 41.93 13.72
C ARG A 81 -20.89 41.52 14.13
N ARG A 82 -20.18 42.37 14.88
CA ARG A 82 -18.84 42.05 15.39
C ARG A 82 -18.86 40.84 16.31
N ARG A 83 -19.85 40.71 17.19
CA ARG A 83 -20.00 39.52 18.06
C ARG A 83 -20.20 38.24 17.24
N ILE A 84 -21.03 38.28 16.20
CA ILE A 84 -21.26 37.13 15.32
C ILE A 84 -19.98 36.72 14.59
N VAL A 85 -19.24 37.70 14.03
CA VAL A 85 -17.98 37.44 13.34
C VAL A 85 -16.94 36.81 14.29
N TRP A 86 -16.76 37.37 15.48
CA TRP A 86 -15.83 36.81 16.46
C TRP A 86 -16.26 35.44 16.97
N ALA A 87 -17.56 35.18 17.12
CA ALA A 87 -18.06 33.85 17.47
C ALA A 87 -17.77 32.82 16.37
N ALA A 88 -17.95 33.17 15.10
CA ALA A 88 -17.63 32.28 13.98
C ALA A 88 -16.12 31.97 13.90
N ILE A 89 -15.27 32.98 14.07
CA ILE A 89 -13.80 32.80 14.10
C ILE A 89 -13.40 31.90 15.27
N ALA A 90 -13.92 32.17 16.47
CA ALA A 90 -13.61 31.36 17.64
C ALA A 90 -14.08 29.91 17.48
N GLY A 91 -15.27 29.68 16.93
CA GLY A 91 -15.79 28.35 16.64
C GLY A 91 -14.94 27.57 15.62
N PHE A 92 -14.53 28.24 14.54
CA PHE A 92 -13.64 27.66 13.54
C PHE A 92 -12.28 27.28 14.13
N LEU A 93 -11.64 28.22 14.86
CA LEU A 93 -10.34 27.98 15.49
C LEU A 93 -10.40 26.88 16.55
N THR A 94 -11.49 26.81 17.33
CA THR A 94 -11.71 25.74 18.31
C THR A 94 -11.83 24.39 17.62
N THR A 95 -12.57 24.30 16.52
CA THR A 95 -12.72 23.06 15.76
C THR A 95 -11.39 22.60 15.16
N CYS A 96 -10.63 23.52 14.56
CA CYS A 96 -9.29 23.23 14.04
C CYS A 96 -8.35 22.75 15.15
N PHE A 97 -8.37 23.40 16.32
CA PHE A 97 -7.54 23.03 17.46
C PHE A 97 -7.90 21.65 18.02
N LEU A 98 -9.20 21.31 18.13
CA LEU A 98 -9.65 19.99 18.56
C LEU A 98 -9.25 18.89 17.56
N MET A 99 -9.33 19.15 16.25
CA MET A 99 -8.88 18.20 15.22
C MET A 99 -7.35 18.02 15.25
N PHE A 100 -6.60 19.10 15.46
CA PHE A 100 -5.15 19.05 15.66
C PHE A 100 -4.80 18.25 16.91
N MET A 101 -5.48 18.48 18.04
CA MET A 101 -5.23 17.72 19.26
C MET A 101 -5.61 16.25 19.12
N ARG A 102 -6.68 15.94 18.38
CA ARG A 102 -7.06 14.57 18.04
C ARG A 102 -6.02 13.85 17.18
N PHE A 103 -5.21 14.56 16.39
CA PHE A 103 -4.08 13.96 15.67
C PHE A 103 -3.00 13.43 16.63
N PHE A 104 -2.77 14.09 17.78
CA PHE A 104 -1.80 13.64 18.79
C PHE A 104 -2.32 12.49 19.67
N LEU A 105 -3.63 12.23 19.64
CA LEU A 105 -4.20 11.06 20.28
C LEU A 105 -4.07 9.88 19.32
N PRO A 106 -3.20 8.89 19.59
CA PRO A 106 -3.10 7.72 18.74
C PRO A 106 -4.46 7.04 18.69
N ARG A 107 -5.02 6.88 17.49
CA ARG A 107 -6.17 5.99 17.34
C ARG A 107 -5.67 4.60 17.66
N SER A 108 -6.30 3.94 18.63
CA SER A 108 -6.08 2.52 18.89
C SER A 108 -6.53 1.74 17.66
N ILE A 109 -5.62 1.53 16.72
CA ILE A 109 -5.76 0.51 15.70
C ILE A 109 -5.76 -0.80 16.49
N PHE A 110 -6.89 -1.50 16.46
CA PHE A 110 -6.98 -2.83 17.04
C PHE A 110 -5.99 -3.71 16.28
N GLU A 111 -4.87 -4.01 16.93
CA GLU A 111 -3.95 -5.04 16.47
C GLU A 111 -4.74 -6.35 16.40
N PRO A 112 -4.65 -7.11 15.29
CA PRO A 112 -5.35 -8.39 15.19
C PRO A 112 -5.00 -9.26 16.40
N ALA A 113 -5.99 -9.97 16.93
CA ALA A 113 -5.81 -10.81 18.10
C ALA A 113 -4.60 -11.73 17.89
N THR A 114 -3.62 -11.68 18.79
CA THR A 114 -2.43 -12.54 18.69
C THR A 114 -2.79 -14.00 18.88
N LYS A 115 -3.93 -14.27 19.54
CA LYS A 115 -4.50 -15.60 19.74
C LYS A 115 -5.71 -15.81 18.85
N PHE A 116 -5.67 -16.86 18.04
CA PHE A 116 -6.78 -17.24 17.17
C PHE A 116 -6.85 -18.75 16.98
N ARG A 117 -8.02 -19.22 16.57
CA ARG A 117 -8.32 -20.64 16.33
C ARG A 117 -8.17 -20.94 14.85
N ILE A 118 -7.53 -22.05 14.51
CA ILE A 118 -7.30 -22.46 13.11
C ILE A 118 -8.07 -23.73 12.72
N GLY A 119 -8.98 -24.23 13.56
CA GLY A 119 -9.75 -25.44 13.29
C GLY A 119 -9.12 -26.69 13.90
N PHE A 120 -9.45 -27.87 13.38
CA PHE A 120 -9.01 -29.15 13.93
C PHE A 120 -7.71 -29.64 13.28
N PRO A 121 -6.89 -30.45 13.97
CA PRO A 121 -5.71 -31.07 13.36
C PRO A 121 -6.03 -31.91 12.12
N ASP A 122 -7.22 -32.51 12.04
CA ASP A 122 -7.66 -33.35 10.92
C ASP A 122 -8.04 -32.58 9.65
N ASP A 123 -8.33 -31.27 9.78
CA ASP A 123 -8.64 -30.40 8.64
C ASP A 123 -7.41 -30.17 7.73
N TYR A 124 -6.21 -30.48 8.23
CA TYR A 124 -4.95 -30.30 7.53
C TYR A 124 -4.45 -31.61 6.92
N SER A 125 -4.07 -31.57 5.64
CA SER A 125 -3.32 -32.64 4.98
C SER A 125 -1.86 -32.65 5.42
N ILE A 126 -1.17 -33.77 5.23
CA ILE A 126 0.28 -33.86 5.48
C ILE A 126 1.02 -32.86 4.56
N GLY A 127 1.91 -32.08 5.15
CA GLY A 127 2.67 -31.01 4.51
C GLY A 127 2.23 -29.60 4.93
N VAL A 128 2.66 -28.62 4.13
CA VAL A 128 2.45 -27.19 4.40
C VAL A 128 1.13 -26.70 3.81
N ASP A 129 0.28 -26.14 4.66
CA ASP A 129 -0.95 -25.45 4.31
C ASP A 129 -0.75 -23.92 4.29
N THR A 130 -1.28 -23.27 3.25
CA THR A 130 -1.14 -21.82 2.99
C THR A 130 -2.42 -21.02 3.25
N LYS A 131 -3.50 -21.65 3.74
CA LYS A 131 -4.82 -21.03 3.93
C LYS A 131 -4.77 -19.75 4.77
N TRP A 132 -3.94 -19.74 5.81
CA TRP A 132 -3.86 -18.65 6.78
C TRP A 132 -2.78 -17.60 6.47
N GLN A 133 -2.09 -17.71 5.33
CA GLN A 133 -1.00 -16.82 4.95
C GLN A 133 -1.46 -15.35 4.87
N GLN A 134 -2.64 -15.08 4.28
CA GLN A 134 -3.13 -13.70 4.09
C GLN A 134 -3.76 -13.11 5.36
N GLN A 135 -4.39 -13.94 6.19
CA GLN A 135 -5.13 -13.45 7.37
C GLN A 135 -4.24 -13.28 8.59
N TYR A 136 -3.39 -14.25 8.88
CA TYR A 136 -2.58 -14.28 10.10
C TYR A 136 -1.08 -14.32 9.85
N ARG A 137 -0.66 -14.38 8.57
CA ARG A 137 0.74 -14.46 8.18
C ARG A 137 1.43 -15.66 8.84
N ILE A 138 0.82 -16.83 8.68
CA ILE A 138 1.35 -18.11 9.17
C ILE A 138 1.26 -19.20 8.09
N TRP A 139 2.05 -20.24 8.27
CA TRP A 139 1.88 -21.54 7.61
C TRP A 139 1.69 -22.62 8.65
N VAL A 140 0.81 -23.57 8.36
CA VAL A 140 0.60 -24.74 9.20
C VAL A 140 1.31 -25.89 8.51
N ASP A 141 2.30 -26.50 9.17
CA ASP A 141 2.95 -27.71 8.67
C ASP A 141 2.53 -28.90 9.53
N LYS A 142 1.99 -29.91 8.87
CA LYS A 142 1.57 -31.17 9.49
C LYS A 142 2.45 -32.30 8.98
N THR A 143 3.27 -32.85 9.87
CA THR A 143 3.97 -34.12 9.65
C THR A 143 3.14 -35.27 10.25
N PRO A 144 3.50 -36.54 9.98
CA PRO A 144 2.82 -37.68 10.57
C PRO A 144 2.86 -37.71 12.11
N GLU A 145 3.88 -37.08 12.70
CA GLU A 145 4.17 -37.15 14.15
C GLU A 145 3.82 -35.85 14.87
N ARG A 146 3.91 -34.71 14.18
CA ARG A 146 3.78 -33.38 14.78
C ARG A 146 3.09 -32.39 13.85
N LEU A 147 2.41 -31.43 14.44
CA LEU A 147 1.89 -30.25 13.77
C LEU A 147 2.51 -29.00 14.39
N PHE A 148 3.03 -28.09 13.58
CA PHE A 148 3.58 -26.84 14.05
C PHE A 148 3.20 -25.70 13.12
N VAL A 149 3.30 -24.47 13.63
CA VAL A 149 2.94 -23.27 12.89
C VAL A 149 4.17 -22.41 12.71
N ILE A 150 4.51 -22.14 11.45
CA ILE A 150 5.61 -21.25 11.08
C ILE A 150 5.06 -19.85 10.92
N PHE A 151 5.69 -18.87 11.57
CA PHE A 151 5.37 -17.47 11.35
C PHE A 151 5.97 -17.00 10.02
N ALA A 152 5.13 -16.49 9.13
CA ALA A 152 5.46 -16.24 7.73
C ALA A 152 6.29 -14.97 7.52
N ARG A 153 7.45 -14.91 8.19
CA ARG A 153 8.38 -13.78 8.23
C ARG A 153 9.81 -14.25 7.98
N CYS A 154 10.35 -13.83 6.84
CA CYS A 154 11.75 -14.00 6.49
C CYS A 154 12.65 -13.32 7.53
N THR A 155 13.68 -14.02 7.98
CA THR A 155 14.60 -13.56 9.02
C THR A 155 15.70 -12.63 8.51
N HIS A 156 15.75 -12.39 7.20
CA HIS A 156 16.62 -11.37 6.61
C HIS A 156 16.10 -9.96 6.93
N LEU A 157 14.97 -9.55 6.33
CA LEU A 157 14.39 -8.21 6.45
C LEU A 157 12.87 -8.21 6.65
N GLY A 158 12.28 -9.36 6.99
CA GLY A 158 10.87 -9.42 7.37
C GLY A 158 9.87 -9.47 6.22
N CYS A 159 10.28 -9.81 5.00
CA CYS A 159 9.35 -10.15 3.91
C CYS A 159 8.57 -11.44 4.22
N THR A 160 7.52 -11.74 3.46
CA THR A 160 6.79 -13.03 3.54
C THR A 160 7.30 -13.96 2.43
N PRO A 161 8.04 -15.03 2.75
CA PRO A 161 8.38 -16.07 1.77
C PRO A 161 7.15 -16.70 1.14
N ASP A 162 7.25 -17.22 -0.08
CA ASP A 162 6.18 -17.99 -0.71
C ASP A 162 6.50 -19.48 -0.65
N TRP A 163 5.50 -20.30 -0.31
CA TRP A 163 5.61 -21.76 -0.41
C TRP A 163 5.61 -22.21 -1.88
N LYS A 164 6.62 -22.97 -2.29
CA LYS A 164 6.72 -23.59 -3.61
C LYS A 164 6.55 -25.09 -3.47
N ALA A 165 5.31 -25.56 -3.58
CA ALA A 165 4.96 -26.98 -3.44
C ALA A 165 5.71 -27.90 -4.41
N SER A 166 6.01 -27.43 -5.62
CA SER A 166 6.79 -28.19 -6.63
C SER A 166 8.21 -28.52 -6.18
N GLU A 167 8.77 -27.75 -5.25
CA GLU A 167 10.16 -27.86 -4.82
C GLU A 167 10.29 -28.06 -3.29
N ASN A 168 9.16 -28.24 -2.59
CA ASN A 168 9.06 -28.41 -1.13
C ASN A 168 9.90 -27.41 -0.32
N LYS A 169 9.81 -26.12 -0.69
CA LYS A 169 10.59 -25.06 -0.06
C LYS A 169 9.88 -23.72 -0.06
N PHE A 170 10.19 -22.88 0.92
CA PHE A 170 9.83 -21.47 0.90
C PHE A 170 10.90 -20.67 0.18
N LYS A 171 10.48 -19.74 -0.68
CA LYS A 171 11.35 -18.79 -1.37
C LYS A 171 10.93 -17.36 -1.07
N CYS A 172 11.86 -16.58 -0.55
CA CYS A 172 11.66 -15.16 -0.28
C CYS A 172 11.86 -14.33 -1.57
N PRO A 173 10.83 -13.64 -2.08
CA PRO A 173 10.93 -12.88 -3.33
C PRO A 173 11.83 -11.64 -3.23
N CYS A 174 12.14 -11.18 -2.01
CA CYS A 174 12.90 -9.95 -1.81
C CYS A 174 14.39 -10.09 -2.12
N HIS A 175 15.04 -11.17 -1.66
CA HIS A 175 16.49 -11.36 -1.79
C HIS A 175 16.89 -12.83 -2.00
N GLY A 176 15.93 -13.70 -2.32
CA GLY A 176 16.20 -15.10 -2.64
C GLY A 176 16.60 -15.99 -1.44
N SER A 177 16.22 -15.63 -0.21
CA SER A 177 16.35 -16.57 0.92
C SER A 177 15.48 -17.79 0.72
N GLY A 178 16.04 -18.98 0.93
CA GLY A 178 15.33 -20.24 0.83
C GLY A 178 15.28 -20.98 2.16
N TYR A 179 14.13 -21.56 2.45
CA TYR A 179 13.87 -22.35 3.66
C TYR A 179 13.21 -23.68 3.30
N ASP A 180 13.53 -24.74 4.03
CA ASP A 180 12.88 -26.04 3.87
C ASP A 180 11.44 -26.02 4.42
N SER A 181 10.72 -27.14 4.33
CA SER A 181 9.36 -27.27 4.88
C SER A 181 9.28 -26.95 6.37
N GLU A 182 10.34 -27.24 7.13
CA GLU A 182 10.39 -26.98 8.58
C GLU A 182 10.74 -25.53 8.94
N GLY A 183 11.04 -24.70 7.94
CA GLY A 183 11.43 -23.30 8.08
C GLY A 183 12.92 -23.09 8.35
N ILE A 184 13.76 -24.11 8.19
CA ILE A 184 15.22 -24.02 8.32
C ILE A 184 15.80 -23.37 7.08
N ASN A 185 16.62 -22.33 7.28
CA ASN A 185 17.28 -21.63 6.18
C ASN A 185 18.41 -22.49 5.61
N PHE A 186 18.46 -22.62 4.28
CA PHE A 186 19.54 -23.37 3.60
C PHE A 186 20.23 -22.56 2.49
N GLU A 187 19.63 -21.46 2.02
CA GLU A 187 20.23 -20.59 1.00
C GLU A 187 19.86 -19.12 1.19
N GLY A 188 20.63 -18.24 0.54
CA GLY A 188 20.42 -16.80 0.52
C GLY A 188 20.89 -16.09 1.79
N PRO A 189 20.54 -14.81 1.98
CA PRO A 189 21.10 -13.96 3.03
C PRO A 189 20.47 -14.15 4.42
N ALA A 190 19.50 -15.06 4.57
CA ALA A 190 18.82 -15.26 5.85
C ALA A 190 19.77 -15.92 6.87
N PRO A 191 20.03 -15.28 8.02
CA PRO A 191 21.06 -15.76 8.95
C PRO A 191 20.60 -16.93 9.84
N ARG A 192 19.29 -17.22 9.88
CA ARG A 192 18.68 -18.20 10.79
C ARG A 192 17.31 -18.72 10.29
N PRO A 193 16.79 -19.82 10.86
CA PRO A 193 15.46 -20.37 10.57
C PRO A 193 14.31 -19.40 10.89
N MET A 194 13.17 -19.58 10.23
CA MET A 194 11.93 -18.83 10.49
C MET A 194 11.37 -19.14 11.89
N ASP A 195 10.67 -18.18 12.49
CA ASP A 195 10.13 -18.33 13.84
C ASP A 195 8.92 -19.30 13.84
N ARG A 196 8.76 -20.11 14.89
CA ARG A 196 7.53 -20.90 15.11
C ARG A 196 6.59 -20.18 16.07
N ALA A 197 5.30 -20.18 15.80
CA ALA A 197 4.29 -19.64 16.71
C ALA A 197 3.95 -20.67 17.79
N PHE A 198 3.51 -20.17 18.95
CA PHE A 198 3.01 -21.05 20.00
C PHE A 198 1.69 -21.68 19.59
N VAL A 199 1.55 -22.97 19.87
CA VAL A 199 0.39 -23.78 19.52
C VAL A 199 -0.06 -24.62 20.70
N GLU A 200 -1.37 -24.65 20.92
CA GLU A 200 -2.02 -25.50 21.91
C GLU A 200 -3.33 -26.09 21.38
N LYS A 201 -3.73 -27.24 21.92
CA LYS A 201 -5.07 -27.82 21.69
C LYS A 201 -6.00 -27.29 22.78
N ASP A 202 -7.14 -26.72 22.41
CA ASP A 202 -8.17 -26.31 23.37
C ASP A 202 -8.97 -27.51 23.91
N ALA A 203 -9.92 -27.25 24.83
CA ALA A 203 -10.77 -28.27 25.42
C ALA A 203 -11.68 -28.96 24.39
N GLU A 204 -11.96 -28.30 23.27
CA GLU A 204 -12.76 -28.83 22.16
C GLU A 204 -11.90 -29.59 21.14
N GLY A 205 -10.57 -29.58 21.27
CA GLY A 205 -9.62 -30.22 20.36
C GLY A 205 -9.23 -29.37 19.14
N GLN A 206 -9.61 -28.10 19.10
CA GLN A 206 -9.17 -27.16 18.07
C GLN A 206 -7.76 -26.65 18.37
N ILE A 207 -7.03 -26.29 17.32
CA ILE A 207 -5.71 -25.70 17.43
C ILE A 207 -5.86 -24.20 17.65
N VAL A 208 -5.33 -23.73 18.77
CA VAL A 208 -5.16 -22.33 19.11
C VAL A 208 -3.71 -21.95 18.84
N VAL A 209 -3.52 -20.89 18.05
CA VAL A 209 -2.22 -20.33 17.72
C VAL A 209 -2.07 -18.99 18.44
N ASP A 210 -0.91 -18.77 19.07
CA ASP A 210 -0.50 -17.48 19.62
C ASP A 210 0.74 -16.95 18.88
N THR A 211 0.55 -15.93 18.04
CA THR A 211 1.63 -15.25 17.31
C THR A 211 2.40 -14.26 18.17
N GLY A 212 1.90 -13.93 19.38
CA GLY A 212 2.60 -13.08 20.35
C GLY A 212 3.76 -13.81 21.02
N ARG A 213 3.72 -15.15 21.07
CA ARG A 213 4.79 -15.99 21.61
C ARG A 213 5.44 -16.79 20.49
N LEU A 214 6.62 -16.35 20.08
CA LEU A 214 7.39 -16.97 19.01
C LEU A 214 8.61 -17.71 19.55
N PHE A 215 8.82 -18.93 19.07
CA PHE A 215 10.02 -19.73 19.30
C PHE A 215 11.04 -19.46 18.21
N ARG A 216 12.29 -19.22 18.62
CA ARG A 216 13.37 -18.80 17.72
C ARG A 216 14.52 -19.79 17.74
N TRP A 217 15.34 -19.74 16.69
CA TRP A 217 16.61 -20.46 16.66
C TRP A 217 17.72 -19.50 16.18
N PRO A 218 18.30 -18.70 17.08
CA PRO A 218 19.41 -17.82 16.73
C PRO A 218 20.67 -18.60 16.38
N LYS A 219 21.53 -18.03 15.53
CA LYS A 219 22.78 -18.68 15.12
C LYS A 219 23.73 -18.79 16.31
N GLY A 220 24.11 -20.03 16.66
CA GLY A 220 25.03 -20.31 17.78
C GLY A 220 24.33 -20.50 19.14
N GLU A 221 23.01 -20.37 19.19
CA GLU A 221 22.20 -20.65 20.38
C GLU A 221 21.42 -21.97 20.21
N LYS A 222 20.83 -22.44 21.31
CA LYS A 222 19.98 -23.65 21.28
C LYS A 222 18.69 -23.36 20.53
N SER A 223 18.21 -24.37 19.79
CA SER A 223 16.89 -24.31 19.16
C SER A 223 15.80 -24.28 20.22
N GLU A 224 14.82 -23.39 20.05
CA GLU A 224 13.60 -23.40 20.85
C GLU A 224 12.47 -24.22 20.21
N PHE A 225 12.73 -24.88 19.06
CA PHE A 225 11.68 -25.61 18.31
C PHE A 225 11.25 -26.92 18.98
N ASP A 226 12.06 -27.43 19.89
CA ASP A 226 11.75 -28.63 20.69
C ASP A 226 11.08 -28.28 22.02
N ASN A 227 10.85 -26.99 22.30
CA ASN A 227 10.19 -26.56 23.52
C ASN A 227 8.70 -26.91 23.50
N PRO A 228 8.09 -27.16 24.68
CA PRO A 228 6.66 -27.42 24.77
C PRO A 228 5.85 -26.22 24.23
N GLY A 229 4.94 -26.52 23.32
CA GLY A 229 4.10 -25.53 22.63
C GLY A 229 4.69 -24.97 21.33
N ALA A 230 5.92 -25.34 20.94
CA ALA A 230 6.45 -25.03 19.60
C ALA A 230 5.85 -25.94 18.52
N TYR A 231 5.29 -27.07 18.94
CA TYR A 231 4.57 -28.03 18.12
C TYR A 231 3.53 -28.77 18.98
N ILE A 232 2.58 -29.41 18.32
CA ILE A 232 1.61 -30.33 18.90
C ILE A 232 1.96 -31.73 18.41
N GLN A 233 2.13 -32.68 19.33
CA GLN A 233 2.24 -34.09 18.99
C GLN A 233 0.86 -34.60 18.52
N LEU A 234 0.84 -35.32 17.40
CA LEU A 234 -0.35 -35.96 16.84
C LEU A 234 -0.49 -37.40 17.32
#